data_AF-A0A5C8NIH5-F1
#
_entry.id   AF-A0A5C8NIH5-F1
#
_cell.length_a   1.000
_cell.length_b   1.000
_cell.length_c   1.000
_cell.angle_alpha   90.00
_cell.angle_beta   90.00
_cell.angle_gamma   90.00
#
_symmetry.space_group_name_H-M   'P 1'
#
loop_
_entity.id
_entity.type
_entity.pdbx_description
1 polymer ?
#
loop_
_entity_poly.entity_id
_entity_poly.type
_entity_poly.pdbx_seq_one_letter_code
_entity_poly.pdbx_strand_id
1 'polypeptide(L)'
;MTPEPITIFGQADTIGLAVADGLSARGKRVHLVSAETGWIGSGHDAVADLDTAAGAAALRDLRDDDGDDPVVVLSSADNGRDAVASVRSMCRTCAAGRGVALLWHESGVEPERLAAEVVRHVENPAPAGELVEEWMSDGS
;
A
#
# COMPACT_ATOMS: atom_id res chain seq x y z
N MET A 1 11.84 -9.78 21.38
CA MET A 1 10.95 -8.77 20.77
C MET A 1 10.00 -9.51 19.85
N THR A 2 8.69 -9.36 20.04
CA THR A 2 7.72 -9.79 19.03
C THR A 2 7.81 -8.83 17.85
N PRO A 3 7.85 -9.30 16.59
CA PRO A 3 7.80 -8.42 15.43
C PRO A 3 6.51 -7.58 15.46
N GLU A 4 6.64 -6.31 15.10
CA GLU A 4 5.53 -5.39 14.99
C GLU A 4 4.62 -5.76 13.81
N PRO A 5 3.32 -5.49 13.91
CA PRO A 5 2.38 -5.82 12.85
C PRO A 5 2.50 -4.84 11.68
N ILE A 6 2.40 -5.38 10.47
CA ILE A 6 2.20 -4.60 9.25
C ILE A 6 0.81 -3.99 9.31
N THR A 7 0.71 -2.68 9.07
CA THR A 7 -0.59 -2.00 9.07
C THR A 7 -1.14 -1.92 7.65
N ILE A 8 -2.36 -2.41 7.44
CA ILE A 8 -3.09 -2.27 6.18
C ILE A 8 -4.17 -1.22 6.38
N PHE A 9 -4.03 -0.07 5.72
CA PHE A 9 -5.09 0.93 5.61
C PHE A 9 -5.92 0.60 4.36
N GLY A 10 -7.06 -0.04 4.57
CA GLY A 10 -7.86 -0.65 3.50
C GLY A 10 -9.25 -1.04 3.97
N GLN A 11 -9.93 -1.94 3.27
CA GLN A 11 -11.18 -2.54 3.77
C GLN A 11 -11.00 -4.04 3.96
N ALA A 12 -11.92 -4.66 4.72
CA ALA A 12 -12.03 -6.11 4.77
C ALA A 12 -12.81 -6.65 3.55
N ASP A 13 -12.45 -6.15 2.36
CA ASP A 13 -12.96 -6.62 1.09
C ASP A 13 -12.06 -7.75 0.54
N THR A 14 -12.34 -8.22 -0.68
CA THR A 14 -11.59 -9.34 -1.26
C THR A 14 -10.11 -9.02 -1.42
N ILE A 15 -9.74 -7.79 -1.76
CA ILE A 15 -8.34 -7.39 -1.94
C ILE A 15 -7.65 -7.27 -0.58
N GLY A 16 -8.24 -6.54 0.37
CA GLY A 16 -7.68 -6.36 1.70
C GLY A 16 -7.53 -7.67 2.46
N LEU A 17 -8.49 -8.60 2.31
CA LEU A 17 -8.38 -9.95 2.87
C LEU A 17 -7.29 -10.78 2.17
N ALA A 18 -7.21 -10.75 0.84
CA ALA A 18 -6.16 -11.47 0.11
C ALA A 18 -4.76 -11.00 0.50
N VAL A 19 -4.57 -9.69 0.65
CA VAL A 19 -3.30 -9.10 1.13
C VAL A 19 -3.01 -9.56 2.56
N ALA A 20 -3.99 -9.48 3.47
CA ALA A 20 -3.82 -9.90 4.85
C ALA A 20 -3.49 -11.39 4.97
N ASP A 21 -4.16 -12.25 4.19
CA ASP A 21 -3.91 -13.69 4.13
C ASP A 21 -2.54 -13.99 3.54
N GLY A 22 -2.16 -13.29 2.45
CA GLY A 22 -0.83 -13.42 1.83
C GLY A 22 0.31 -13.09 2.80
N LEU A 23 0.18 -12.00 3.55
CA LEU A 23 1.15 -11.61 4.58
C LEU A 23 1.16 -12.59 5.76
N SER A 24 -0.02 -13.03 6.22
CA SER A 24 -0.15 -13.99 7.32
C SER A 24 0.44 -15.36 6.95
N ALA A 25 0.28 -15.80 5.70
CA ALA A 25 0.88 -17.03 5.17
C ALA A 25 2.42 -16.96 5.16
N ARG A 26 3.00 -15.76 5.13
CA ARG A 26 4.45 -15.51 5.29
C ARG A 26 4.87 -15.31 6.75
N GLY A 27 3.99 -15.59 7.70
CA GLY A 27 4.25 -15.45 9.14
C GLY A 27 4.30 -14.00 9.63
N LYS A 28 3.82 -13.04 8.82
CA LYS A 28 3.71 -11.64 9.24
C LYS A 28 2.46 -11.45 10.10
N ARG A 29 2.55 -10.55 11.08
CA ARG A 29 1.38 -10.08 11.82
C ARG A 29 0.77 -8.93 11.05
N VAL A 30 -0.55 -8.92 10.94
CA VAL A 30 -1.29 -7.90 10.19
C VAL A 30 -2.25 -7.19 11.11
N HIS A 31 -2.35 -5.87 10.96
CA HIS A 31 -3.37 -5.05 11.57
C HIS A 31 -4.14 -4.31 10.45
N LEU A 32 -5.40 -4.69 10.24
CA LEU A 32 -6.27 -4.06 9.25
C LEU A 32 -7.01 -2.89 9.87
N VAL A 33 -6.86 -1.70 9.28
CA VAL A 33 -7.49 -0.45 9.67
C VAL A 33 -8.43 -0.02 8.56
N SER A 34 -9.74 -0.12 8.84
CA SER A 34 -10.81 0.18 7.87
C SER A 34 -11.55 1.48 8.10
N ALA A 35 -11.31 2.13 9.24
CA ALA A 35 -11.79 3.47 9.50
C ALA A 35 -10.84 4.52 8.92
N GLU A 36 -11.37 5.69 8.55
CA GLU A 36 -10.60 6.86 8.11
C GLU A 36 -9.86 7.52 9.29
N THR A 37 -8.91 6.80 9.88
CA THR A 37 -8.15 7.29 11.05
C THR A 37 -6.98 8.18 10.66
N GLY A 38 -6.63 8.23 9.37
CA GLY A 38 -5.37 8.82 8.94
C GLY A 38 -4.18 7.91 9.19
N TRP A 39 -2.97 8.45 8.98
CA TRP A 39 -1.73 7.73 9.24
C TRP A 39 -1.54 7.52 10.75
N ILE A 40 -1.31 6.27 11.15
CA ILE A 40 -1.03 5.93 12.55
C ILE A 40 0.49 5.73 12.63
N GLY A 41 1.22 6.73 13.16
CA GLY A 41 2.69 6.80 13.20
C GLY A 41 3.42 5.71 14.00
N SER A 42 2.74 4.63 14.37
CA SER A 42 3.34 3.39 14.90
C SER A 42 3.31 2.24 13.88
N GLY A 43 2.93 2.51 12.62
CA GLY A 43 2.84 1.54 11.55
C GLY A 43 4.23 1.24 10.98
N HIS A 44 4.87 0.20 11.48
CA HIS A 44 6.08 -0.37 10.89
C HIS A 44 5.69 -1.25 9.71
N ASP A 45 6.21 -0.91 8.52
CA ASP A 45 5.78 -1.44 7.22
C ASP A 45 4.26 -1.27 6.99
N ALA A 46 3.85 -0.48 6.00
CA ALA A 46 2.44 -0.24 5.75
C ALA A 46 1.99 -0.59 4.32
N VAL A 47 0.72 -0.95 4.20
CA VAL A 47 0.00 -1.04 2.93
C VAL A 47 -1.14 -0.03 2.95
N ALA A 48 -1.21 0.85 1.97
CA ALA A 48 -2.30 1.83 1.81
C ALA A 48 -3.07 1.55 0.52
N ASP A 49 -4.31 1.09 0.66
CA ASP A 49 -5.22 0.86 -0.46
C ASP A 49 -6.06 2.11 -0.74
N LEU A 50 -5.69 2.83 -1.79
CA LEU A 50 -6.30 4.10 -2.18
C LEU A 50 -7.69 3.96 -2.80
N ASP A 51 -8.10 2.75 -3.15
CA ASP A 51 -9.47 2.48 -3.60
C ASP A 51 -10.45 2.50 -2.40
N THR A 52 -9.91 2.63 -1.19
CA THR A 52 -10.65 2.75 0.06
C THR A 52 -10.45 4.12 0.69
N ALA A 53 -11.47 4.58 1.44
CA ALA A 53 -11.37 5.84 2.16
C ALA A 53 -10.27 5.81 3.24
N ALA A 54 -10.06 4.65 3.88
CA ALA A 54 -9.02 4.46 4.90
C ALA A 54 -7.61 4.64 4.33
N GLY A 55 -7.29 3.96 3.22
CA GLY A 55 -5.99 4.11 2.57
C GLY A 55 -5.78 5.49 1.96
N ALA A 56 -6.83 6.10 1.38
CA ALA A 56 -6.77 7.47 0.90
C ALA A 56 -6.50 8.49 2.03
N ALA A 57 -7.13 8.32 3.20
CA ALA A 57 -6.84 9.14 4.37
C ALA A 57 -5.40 8.92 4.88
N ALA A 58 -4.95 7.66 4.95
CA ALA A 58 -3.60 7.32 5.39
C ALA A 58 -2.51 7.94 4.50
N LEU A 59 -2.66 7.87 3.16
CA LEU A 59 -1.67 8.45 2.25
C LEU A 59 -1.61 9.99 2.33
N ARG A 60 -2.74 10.66 2.61
CA ARG A 60 -2.76 12.12 2.80
C ARG A 60 -1.93 12.53 4.01
N ASP A 61 -2.11 11.83 5.12
CA ASP A 61 -1.41 12.14 6.38
C ASP A 61 0.04 11.66 6.37
N LEU A 62 0.34 10.54 5.67
CA LEU A 62 1.68 10.01 5.49
C LEU A 62 2.64 11.05 4.89
N ARG A 63 2.13 11.95 4.05
CA ARG A 63 2.90 13.05 3.47
C ARG A 63 3.57 13.93 4.52
N ASP A 64 2.89 14.14 5.65
CA ASP A 64 3.31 15.02 6.72
C ASP A 64 3.98 14.25 7.87
N ASP A 65 4.21 12.94 7.70
CA ASP A 65 4.86 12.05 8.66
C ASP A 65 6.38 11.95 8.42
N ASP A 66 7.16 12.22 9.46
CA ASP A 66 8.64 12.21 9.44
C ASP A 66 9.24 10.79 9.56
N GLY A 67 8.43 9.73 9.56
CA GLY A 67 8.91 8.34 9.61
C GLY A 67 9.69 7.91 8.37
N ASP A 68 10.44 6.81 8.51
CA ASP A 68 11.24 6.21 7.44
C ASP A 68 10.79 4.79 7.06
N ASP A 69 9.79 4.23 7.76
CA ASP A 69 9.23 2.92 7.46
C ASP A 69 8.67 2.87 6.02
N PRO A 70 8.97 1.80 5.26
CA PRO A 70 8.56 1.68 3.88
C PRO A 70 7.05 1.45 3.75
N VAL A 71 6.49 1.89 2.61
CA VAL A 71 5.06 1.84 2.34
C VAL A 71 4.79 1.25 0.96
N VAL A 72 3.87 0.30 0.90
CA VAL A 72 3.24 -0.16 -0.34
C VAL A 72 1.93 0.59 -0.51
N VAL A 73 1.76 1.27 -1.64
CA VAL A 73 0.56 1.97 -2.02
C VAL A 73 -0.09 1.20 -3.16
N LEU A 74 -1.37 0.88 -2.98
CA LEU A 74 -2.18 0.17 -3.95
C LEU A 74 -3.26 1.11 -4.49
N SER A 75 -3.46 1.15 -5.81
CA SER A 75 -4.55 1.93 -6.40
C SER A 75 -5.00 1.38 -7.75
N SER A 76 -6.30 1.48 -8.02
CA SER A 76 -6.84 1.16 -9.33
C SER A 76 -6.40 2.18 -10.38
N ALA A 77 -5.97 1.68 -11.53
CA ALA A 77 -5.67 2.46 -12.72
C ALA A 77 -6.92 3.08 -13.36
N ASP A 78 -8.11 2.58 -13.03
CA ASP A 78 -9.39 3.04 -13.60
C ASP A 78 -9.83 4.40 -13.07
N ASN A 79 -9.13 4.92 -12.05
CA ASN A 79 -9.37 6.24 -11.45
C ASN A 79 -9.10 7.42 -12.41
N GLY A 80 -8.59 7.17 -13.62
CA GLY A 80 -8.37 8.17 -14.66
C GLY A 80 -7.03 8.90 -14.56
N ARG A 81 -6.62 9.55 -15.66
CA ARG A 81 -5.26 10.13 -15.80
C ARG A 81 -4.90 11.18 -14.75
N ASP A 82 -5.85 12.02 -14.34
CA ASP A 82 -5.60 13.08 -13.37
C ASP A 82 -5.41 12.51 -11.95
N ALA A 83 -6.17 11.47 -11.59
CA ALA A 83 -5.98 10.76 -10.33
C ALA A 83 -4.62 10.06 -10.29
N VAL A 84 -4.22 9.40 -11.38
CA VAL A 84 -2.90 8.77 -11.51
C VAL A 84 -1.76 9.77 -11.28
N ALA A 85 -1.84 10.94 -11.93
CA ALA A 85 -0.83 11.98 -11.77
C ALA A 85 -0.76 12.51 -10.33
N SER A 86 -1.91 12.71 -9.69
CA SER A 86 -2.01 13.18 -8.30
C SER A 86 -1.40 12.18 -7.31
N VAL A 87 -1.81 10.91 -7.39
CA VAL A 87 -1.27 9.84 -6.55
C VAL A 87 0.23 9.69 -6.73
N ARG A 88 0.72 9.67 -7.98
CA ARG A 88 2.16 9.58 -8.25
C ARG A 88 2.92 10.77 -7.63
N SER A 89 2.34 11.97 -7.67
CA SER A 89 2.94 13.15 -7.03
C SER A 89 2.98 13.03 -5.50
N MET A 90 1.92 12.50 -4.90
CA MET A 90 1.85 12.25 -3.45
C MET A 90 2.88 11.19 -3.03
N CYS A 91 2.93 10.05 -3.73
CA CYS A 91 3.90 8.99 -3.46
C CYS A 91 5.35 9.48 -3.61
N ARG A 92 5.67 10.31 -4.61
CA ARG A 92 7.00 10.93 -4.74
C ARG A 92 7.36 11.83 -3.57
N THR A 93 6.38 12.54 -3.01
CA THR A 93 6.61 13.39 -1.83
C THR A 93 6.91 12.52 -0.61
N CYS A 94 6.13 11.46 -0.40
CA CYS A 94 6.37 10.50 0.68
C CYS A 94 7.73 9.81 0.53
N ALA A 95 8.11 9.43 -0.70
CA ALA A 95 9.36 8.74 -1.00
C ALA A 95 10.62 9.55 -0.66
N ALA A 96 10.52 10.87 -0.40
CA ALA A 96 11.68 11.68 -0.06
C ALA A 96 12.41 11.23 1.22
N GLY A 97 11.70 10.58 2.16
CA GLY A 97 12.25 10.08 3.42
C GLY A 97 12.19 8.56 3.63
N ARG A 98 11.42 7.84 2.81
CA ARG A 98 11.15 6.40 2.96
C ARG A 98 11.10 5.68 1.62
N GLY A 99 11.05 4.35 1.65
CA GLY A 99 10.77 3.56 0.46
C GLY A 99 9.29 3.55 0.15
N VAL A 100 8.91 3.83 -1.11
CA VAL A 100 7.52 3.71 -1.56
C VAL A 100 7.43 2.80 -2.77
N ALA A 101 6.61 1.76 -2.68
CA ALA A 101 6.19 0.96 -3.82
C ALA A 101 4.75 1.37 -4.19
N LEU A 102 4.51 1.78 -5.44
CA LEU A 102 3.20 2.14 -5.96
C LEU A 102 2.75 1.09 -6.98
N LEU A 103 1.71 0.34 -6.62
CA LEU A 103 1.14 -0.74 -7.42
C LEU A 103 -0.18 -0.27 -8.03
N TRP A 104 -0.20 -0.19 -9.35
CA TRP A 104 -1.40 0.06 -10.13
C TRP A 104 -2.05 -1.25 -10.54
N HIS A 105 -3.37 -1.33 -10.47
CA HIS A 105 -4.11 -2.50 -10.96
C HIS A 105 -5.31 -2.10 -11.83
N GLU A 106 -5.55 -2.86 -12.89
CA GLU A 106 -6.77 -2.75 -13.70
C GLU A 106 -7.92 -3.54 -13.06
N SER A 107 -9.15 -3.12 -13.33
CA SER A 107 -10.33 -3.95 -13.05
C SER A 107 -10.17 -5.35 -13.66
N GLY A 108 -10.32 -6.38 -12.83
CA GLY A 108 -10.24 -7.78 -13.27
C GLY A 108 -8.91 -8.47 -12.96
N VAL A 109 -7.93 -7.77 -12.38
CA VAL A 109 -6.78 -8.44 -11.78
C VAL A 109 -7.26 -9.29 -10.59
N GLU A 110 -6.90 -10.57 -10.59
CA GLU A 110 -7.24 -11.49 -9.50
C GLU A 110 -6.65 -11.00 -8.16
N PRO A 111 -7.46 -10.91 -7.09
CA PRO A 111 -7.02 -10.40 -5.78
C PRO A 111 -5.78 -11.10 -5.21
N GLU A 112 -5.64 -12.41 -5.42
CA GLU A 112 -4.50 -13.20 -4.94
C GLU A 112 -3.20 -12.85 -5.68
N ARG A 113 -3.30 -12.50 -6.96
CA ARG A 113 -2.16 -12.04 -7.75
C ARG A 113 -1.69 -10.67 -7.27
N LEU A 114 -2.64 -9.78 -7.01
CA LEU A 114 -2.38 -8.48 -6.42
C LEU A 114 -1.74 -8.61 -5.03
N ALA A 115 -2.31 -9.48 -4.18
CA ALA A 115 -1.75 -9.77 -2.87
C ALA A 115 -0.32 -10.31 -2.95
N ALA A 116 -0.01 -11.17 -3.91
CA ALA A 116 1.35 -11.68 -4.10
C ALA A 116 2.37 -10.58 -4.41
N GLU A 117 2.00 -9.59 -5.24
CA GLU A 117 2.86 -8.43 -5.52
C GLU A 117 3.02 -7.52 -4.31
N VAL A 118 1.94 -7.25 -3.57
CA VAL A 118 2.01 -6.50 -2.30
C VAL A 118 2.97 -7.18 -1.32
N VAL A 119 2.81 -8.50 -1.12
CA VAL A 119 3.68 -9.30 -0.25
C VAL A 119 5.15 -9.21 -0.71
N ARG A 120 5.41 -9.26 -2.01
CA ARG A 120 6.77 -9.16 -2.55
C ARG A 120 7.43 -7.83 -2.20
N HIS A 121 6.70 -6.71 -2.32
CA HIS A 121 7.22 -5.37 -1.99
C HIS A 121 7.31 -5.13 -0.49
N VAL A 122 6.44 -5.75 0.31
CA VAL A 122 6.62 -5.76 1.77
C VAL A 122 7.88 -6.52 2.17
N GLU A 123 8.17 -7.67 1.56
CA GLU A 123 9.36 -8.47 1.88
C GLU A 123 10.65 -7.86 1.30
N ASN A 124 10.55 -7.13 0.20
CA ASN A 124 11.65 -6.47 -0.48
C ASN A 124 11.28 -5.00 -0.73
N PRO A 125 11.29 -4.17 0.32
CA PRO A 125 10.85 -2.79 0.22
C PRO A 125 11.72 -1.97 -0.72
N ALA A 126 11.10 -0.99 -1.36
CA ALA A 126 11.82 0.04 -2.09
C ALA A 126 12.87 0.70 -1.18
N PRO A 127 14.06 1.06 -1.70
CA PRO A 127 15.04 1.82 -0.93
C PRO A 127 14.48 3.17 -0.46
N ALA A 128 14.95 3.65 0.70
CA ALA A 128 14.61 4.99 1.15
C ALA A 128 15.05 6.05 0.13
N GLY A 129 14.17 7.01 -0.17
CA GLY A 129 14.40 7.98 -1.24
C GLY A 129 13.87 7.55 -2.60
N GLU A 130 13.36 6.31 -2.73
CA GLU A 130 12.96 5.72 -4.01
C GLU A 130 11.45 5.46 -4.08
N LEU A 131 10.88 5.82 -5.24
CA LEU A 131 9.55 5.39 -5.66
C LEU A 131 9.69 4.29 -6.72
N VAL A 132 9.33 3.07 -6.35
CA VAL A 132 9.16 1.96 -7.29
C VAL A 132 7.71 1.97 -7.76
N GLU A 133 7.49 1.91 -9.08
CA GLU A 133 6.14 1.96 -9.66
C GLU A 133 5.92 0.77 -10.60
N GLU A 134 4.82 0.06 -10.39
CA GLU A 134 4.49 -1.14 -11.16
C GLU A 134 3.02 -1.15 -11.60
N TRP A 135 2.76 -1.74 -12.76
CA TRP A 135 1.44 -1.84 -13.37
C TRP A 135 1.04 -3.29 -13.52
N MET A 136 -0.14 -3.63 -13.03
CA MET A 136 -0.71 -4.96 -13.13
C MET A 136 -1.95 -4.92 -14.01
N SER A 137 -1.90 -5.72 -15.07
CA SER A 137 -3.01 -5.98 -15.98
C SER A 137 -3.38 -7.47 -15.96
N ASP A 138 -4.62 -7.76 -16.32
CA ASP A 138 -5.15 -9.13 -16.40
C ASP A 138 -4.42 -10.01 -17.44
N GLY A 139 -3.70 -9.38 -18.37
CA GLY A 139 -2.97 -10.06 -19.43
C GLY A 139 -3.92 -10.56 -20.51
N SER A 140 -4.28 -9.67 -21.43
CA SER A 140 -4.92 -10.03 -22.70
C SER A 140 -3.99 -10.79 -23.65
#